data_AF-A0A960MC93-F1
#
_entry.id   AF-A0A960MC93-F1
#
_cell.length_a   1.000
_cell.length_b   1.000
_cell.length_c   1.000
_cell.angle_alpha   90.00
_cell.angle_beta   90.00
_cell.angle_gamma   90.00
#
_symmetry.space_group_name_H-M   'P 1'
#
loop_
_entity.id
_entity.type
_entity.pdbx_description
1 polymer ?
#
loop_
_entity_poly.entity_id
_entity_poly.type
_entity_poly.pdbx_seq_one_letter_code
_entity_poly.pdbx_strand_id
1 'polypeptide(L)'
;MAALRKRPPKPDELPGLIQRHFPDRTFTGKLLGRPLAAVSRKDLLSFRREPAQWIQFLIVFGLLAIYSTGLRRLNEHLDQPSDLYMVACLNLAVCALALSTLTTRFVFPQFSLEGRRLWILAMSPLSLPKIVLQKFFFSTLFTSLAVSVIMLISGNTLNLRLQDTFFFTLAMLMLAVGLNAMAVGFGVLFPNLEETNSAKIVSGFGGTLCLVMSFIYIVTFLLLIAWARFDVFQTNELPDHWLEGSQAQIGLGFAALLTVFLTLGPLIFAIKRLKRLEILGSL
;
A
#
# COMPACT_ATOMS: atom_id res chain seq x y z
N MET A 1 -5.44 -42.09 -40.74
CA MET A 1 -4.99 -40.97 -39.88
C MET A 1 -4.17 -41.54 -38.73
N ALA A 2 -2.84 -41.54 -38.89
CA ALA A 2 -1.91 -42.11 -37.92
C ALA A 2 -1.74 -41.15 -36.73
N ALA A 3 -2.19 -41.58 -35.55
CA ALA A 3 -2.00 -40.86 -34.29
C ALA A 3 -0.51 -40.84 -33.93
N LEU A 4 0.07 -39.65 -33.91
CA LEU A 4 1.43 -39.37 -33.45
C LEU A 4 1.57 -39.71 -31.96
N ARG A 5 1.96 -40.96 -31.67
CA ARG A 5 2.41 -41.40 -30.34
C ARG A 5 3.76 -40.74 -30.06
N LYS A 6 3.76 -39.53 -29.50
CA LYS A 6 4.99 -38.87 -29.02
C LYS A 6 5.69 -39.81 -28.03
N ARG A 7 6.92 -40.21 -28.33
CA ARG A 7 7.74 -41.05 -27.45
C ARG A 7 7.95 -40.34 -26.10
N PRO A 8 7.97 -41.05 -24.97
CA PRO A 8 8.37 -40.47 -23.70
C PRO A 8 9.83 -39.95 -23.81
N PRO A 9 10.14 -38.76 -23.25
CA PRO A 9 11.46 -38.16 -23.33
C PRO A 9 12.51 -39.02 -22.60
N LYS A 10 13.74 -39.07 -23.13
CA LYS A 10 14.83 -39.86 -22.56
C LYS A 10 15.33 -39.23 -21.24
N PRO A 11 15.88 -40.03 -20.29
CA PRO A 11 16.40 -39.54 -19.00
C PRO A 11 17.38 -38.37 -19.11
N ASP A 12 18.12 -38.32 -20.21
CA ASP A 12 19.19 -37.36 -20.48
C ASP A 12 18.64 -36.01 -21.01
N GLU A 13 17.38 -36.00 -21.49
CA GLU A 13 16.68 -34.81 -21.99
C GLU A 13 15.80 -34.15 -20.91
N LEU A 14 15.51 -34.85 -19.82
CA LEU A 14 14.73 -34.34 -18.67
C LEU A 14 15.32 -33.08 -18.02
N PRO A 15 16.65 -32.96 -17.79
CA PRO A 15 17.21 -31.78 -17.12
C PRO A 15 16.95 -30.49 -17.91
N GLY A 16 17.13 -30.52 -19.24
CA GLY A 16 16.92 -29.36 -20.12
C GLY A 16 15.44 -29.01 -20.34
N LEU A 17 14.54 -29.99 -20.31
CA LEU A 17 13.10 -29.78 -20.41
C LEU A 17 12.50 -29.15 -19.15
N ILE A 18 12.97 -29.58 -17.96
CA ILE A 18 12.56 -29.00 -16.68
C ILE A 18 13.04 -27.55 -16.59
N GLN A 19 14.26 -27.26 -17.06
CA GLN A 19 14.83 -25.91 -17.03
C GLN A 19 14.17 -24.94 -18.03
N ARG A 20 13.60 -25.43 -19.14
CA ARG A 20 12.82 -24.60 -20.09
C ARG A 20 11.43 -24.24 -19.57
N HIS A 21 10.82 -25.07 -18.73
CA HIS A 21 9.46 -24.84 -18.21
C HIS A 21 9.43 -24.01 -16.92
N PHE A 22 10.53 -24.01 -16.15
CA PHE A 22 10.67 -23.21 -14.94
C PHE A 22 11.69 -22.09 -15.18
N PRO A 23 11.25 -20.81 -15.34
CA PRO A 23 12.15 -19.73 -15.67
C PRO A 23 13.20 -19.53 -14.56
N ASP A 24 14.46 -19.62 -14.93
CA ASP A 24 15.59 -19.35 -14.04
C ASP A 24 15.85 -17.85 -13.86
N ARG A 25 16.28 -17.51 -12.63
CA ARG A 25 16.90 -16.26 -12.16
C ARG A 25 16.29 -14.93 -12.61
N THR A 26 15.08 -14.63 -12.14
CA THR A 26 14.67 -13.23 -11.95
C THR A 26 15.33 -12.68 -10.67
N PHE A 27 15.73 -11.40 -10.69
CA PHE A 27 16.39 -10.70 -9.57
C PHE A 27 15.57 -10.82 -8.26
N THR A 28 14.25 -10.89 -8.37
CA THR A 28 13.29 -11.13 -7.28
C THR A 28 13.38 -12.52 -6.64
N GLY A 29 13.83 -13.54 -7.37
CA GLY A 29 14.01 -14.90 -6.84
C GLY A 29 15.19 -15.03 -5.85
N LYS A 30 16.17 -14.12 -5.92
CA LYS A 30 17.29 -14.04 -4.96
C LYS A 30 16.90 -13.35 -3.65
N LEU A 31 15.98 -12.38 -3.67
CA LEU A 31 15.62 -11.58 -2.49
C LEU A 31 14.48 -12.22 -1.66
N LEU A 32 13.51 -12.87 -2.31
CA LEU A 32 12.28 -13.35 -1.67
C LEU A 32 12.12 -14.89 -1.68
N GLY A 33 12.96 -15.62 -2.41
CA GLY A 33 12.79 -17.06 -2.63
C GLY A 33 11.83 -17.41 -3.78
N ARG A 34 12.08 -18.55 -4.44
CA ARG A 34 11.38 -19.03 -5.66
C ARG A 34 9.84 -18.99 -5.60
N PRO A 35 9.16 -19.51 -4.55
CA PRO A 35 7.70 -19.53 -4.52
C PRO A 35 7.08 -18.15 -4.36
N LEU A 36 7.67 -17.28 -3.52
CA LEU A 36 7.17 -15.93 -3.28
C LEU A 36 7.34 -15.04 -4.53
N ALA A 37 8.46 -15.18 -5.25
CA ALA A 37 8.65 -14.49 -6.52
C ALA A 37 7.62 -14.89 -7.60
N ALA A 38 7.21 -16.18 -7.63
CA ALA A 38 6.17 -16.65 -8.55
C ALA A 38 4.79 -16.07 -8.22
N VAL A 39 4.47 -15.93 -6.93
CA VAL A 39 3.23 -15.27 -6.48
C VAL A 39 3.23 -13.79 -6.85
N SER A 40 4.33 -13.05 -6.59
CA SER A 40 4.44 -11.63 -7.00
C SER A 40 4.32 -11.46 -8.52
N ARG A 41 4.94 -12.34 -9.31
CA ARG A 41 4.86 -12.29 -10.77
C ARG A 41 3.43 -12.57 -11.26
N LYS A 42 2.74 -13.54 -10.64
CA LYS A 42 1.33 -13.83 -10.92
C LYS A 42 0.48 -12.60 -10.63
N ASP A 43 0.65 -11.95 -9.48
CA ASP A 43 -0.12 -10.78 -9.09
C ASP A 43 0.11 -9.59 -10.02
N LEU A 44 1.36 -9.32 -10.41
CA LEU A 44 1.69 -8.27 -11.38
C LEU A 44 1.08 -8.54 -12.76
N LEU A 45 1.12 -9.79 -13.22
CA LEU A 45 0.52 -10.18 -14.50
C LEU A 45 -1.00 -10.13 -14.45
N SER A 46 -1.64 -10.52 -13.33
CA SER A 46 -3.09 -10.40 -13.15
C SER A 46 -3.50 -8.94 -13.19
N PHE A 47 -2.79 -8.08 -12.43
CA PHE A 47 -3.02 -6.65 -12.45
C PHE A 47 -2.90 -6.13 -13.89
N ARG A 48 -1.80 -6.40 -14.61
CA ARG A 48 -1.63 -5.95 -16.02
C ARG A 48 -2.68 -6.46 -16.99
N ARG A 49 -3.30 -7.61 -16.72
CA ARG A 49 -4.34 -8.21 -17.56
C ARG A 49 -5.73 -7.66 -17.27
N GLU A 50 -5.91 -6.93 -16.17
CA GLU A 50 -7.18 -6.36 -15.75
C GLU A 50 -7.18 -4.84 -16.00
N PRO A 51 -7.52 -4.39 -17.24
CA PRO A 51 -7.41 -2.97 -17.62
C PRO A 51 -8.26 -2.07 -16.74
N ALA A 52 -9.41 -2.54 -16.24
CA ALA A 52 -10.25 -1.79 -15.31
C ALA A 52 -9.49 -1.34 -14.06
N GLN A 53 -8.56 -2.15 -13.55
CA GLN A 53 -7.82 -1.86 -12.32
C GLN A 53 -6.77 -0.76 -12.54
N TRP A 54 -5.96 -0.86 -13.60
CA TRP A 54 -4.97 0.19 -13.92
C TRP A 54 -5.59 1.47 -14.43
N ILE A 55 -6.72 1.42 -15.14
CA ILE A 55 -7.45 2.61 -15.58
C ILE A 55 -7.98 3.37 -14.36
N GLN A 56 -8.60 2.67 -13.39
CA GLN A 56 -9.08 3.33 -12.17
C GLN A 56 -7.94 3.95 -11.37
N PHE A 57 -6.79 3.28 -11.29
CA PHE A 57 -5.58 3.85 -10.70
C PHE A 57 -5.16 5.11 -11.47
N LEU A 58 -4.98 5.04 -12.79
CA LEU A 58 -4.55 6.17 -13.62
C LEU A 58 -5.51 7.36 -13.52
N ILE A 59 -6.83 7.12 -13.47
CA ILE A 59 -7.84 8.17 -13.29
C ILE A 59 -7.66 8.88 -11.95
N VAL A 60 -7.51 8.14 -10.85
CA VAL A 60 -7.33 8.75 -9.51
C VAL A 60 -6.04 9.57 -9.47
N PHE A 61 -4.91 9.01 -9.91
CA PHE A 61 -3.63 9.71 -9.92
C PHE A 61 -3.62 10.91 -10.87
N GLY A 62 -4.24 10.79 -12.04
CA GLY A 62 -4.38 11.88 -13.01
C GLY A 62 -5.25 13.01 -12.47
N LEU A 63 -6.36 12.69 -11.80
CA LEU A 63 -7.21 13.68 -11.15
C LEU A 63 -6.46 14.41 -10.02
N LEU A 64 -5.65 13.70 -9.23
CA LEU A 64 -4.80 14.31 -8.21
C LEU A 64 -3.75 15.25 -8.79
N ALA A 65 -3.13 14.90 -9.92
CA ALA A 65 -2.17 15.77 -10.59
C ALA A 65 -2.83 17.07 -11.10
N ILE A 66 -4.02 16.97 -11.69
CA ILE A 66 -4.81 18.12 -12.13
C ILE A 66 -5.20 19.00 -10.93
N TYR A 67 -5.70 18.37 -9.85
CA TYR A 67 -6.01 19.06 -8.60
C TYR A 67 -4.80 19.81 -8.03
N SER A 68 -3.65 19.16 -7.94
CA SER A 68 -2.43 19.77 -7.45
C SER A 68 -1.97 20.95 -8.31
N THR A 69 -2.21 20.90 -9.62
CA THR A 69 -1.94 22.03 -10.53
C THR A 69 -2.89 23.20 -10.25
N GLY A 70 -4.14 22.92 -9.88
CA GLY A 70 -5.10 23.92 -9.43
C GLY A 70 -4.64 24.65 -8.17
N LEU A 71 -4.05 23.93 -7.20
CA LEU A 71 -3.51 24.53 -5.97
C LEU A 71 -2.44 25.58 -6.25
N ARG A 72 -1.62 25.43 -7.29
CA ARG A 72 -0.61 26.43 -7.68
C ARG A 72 -1.23 27.80 -7.97
N ARG A 73 -2.41 27.83 -8.61
CA ARG A 73 -3.11 29.09 -8.92
C ARG A 73 -3.65 29.76 -7.66
N LEU A 74 -4.07 28.96 -6.68
CA LEU A 74 -4.46 29.45 -5.36
C LEU A 74 -3.24 30.00 -4.61
N ASN A 75 -2.10 29.32 -4.73
CA ASN A 75 -0.82 29.67 -4.09
C ASN A 75 -0.27 31.02 -4.54
N GLU A 76 -0.46 31.39 -5.81
CA GLU A 76 0.00 32.68 -6.36
C GLU A 76 -0.63 33.91 -5.68
N HIS A 77 -1.71 33.72 -4.91
CA HIS A 77 -2.39 34.79 -4.17
C HIS A 77 -2.13 34.75 -2.64
N LEU A 78 -1.29 33.83 -2.17
CA LEU A 78 -1.02 33.64 -0.74
C LEU A 78 0.40 34.12 -0.40
N ASP A 79 0.49 35.28 0.24
CA ASP A 79 1.78 35.89 0.64
C ASP A 79 2.27 35.39 2.01
N GLN A 80 1.40 34.78 2.83
CA GLN A 80 1.75 34.34 4.19
C GLN A 80 2.18 32.87 4.25
N PRO A 81 3.30 32.54 4.90
CA PRO A 81 3.81 31.16 4.97
C PRO A 81 2.92 30.20 5.78
N SER A 82 2.12 30.69 6.73
CA SER A 82 1.08 29.90 7.41
C SER A 82 0.04 29.32 6.44
N ASP A 83 -0.35 30.11 5.44
CA ASP A 83 -1.38 29.71 4.47
C ASP A 83 -0.84 28.67 3.50
N LEU A 84 0.42 28.83 3.08
CA LEU A 84 1.14 27.83 2.28
C LEU A 84 1.21 26.49 3.02
N TYR A 85 1.52 26.50 4.32
CA TYR A 85 1.60 25.30 5.14
C TYR A 85 0.23 24.63 5.32
N MET A 86 -0.83 25.43 5.52
CA MET A 86 -2.20 24.92 5.61
C MET A 86 -2.63 24.24 4.30
N VAL A 87 -2.33 24.84 3.14
CA VAL A 87 -2.60 24.24 1.83
C VAL A 87 -1.82 22.94 1.65
N ALA A 88 -0.56 22.89 2.08
CA ALA A 88 0.25 21.67 2.02
C ALA A 88 -0.32 20.54 2.90
N CYS A 89 -0.82 20.87 4.10
CA CYS A 89 -1.48 19.92 5.00
C CYS A 89 -2.80 19.39 4.41
N LEU A 90 -3.62 20.27 3.81
CA LEU A 90 -4.84 19.87 3.10
C LEU A 90 -4.51 18.96 1.91
N ASN A 91 -3.47 19.27 1.15
CA ASN A 91 -3.03 18.44 0.04
C ASN A 91 -2.59 17.05 0.51
N LEU A 92 -1.82 16.97 1.62
CA LEU A 92 -1.49 15.70 2.26
C LEU A 92 -2.77 14.91 2.64
N ALA A 93 -3.80 15.60 3.18
CA ALA A 93 -5.06 14.98 3.53
C ALA A 93 -5.80 14.40 2.31
N VAL A 94 -5.90 15.16 1.22
CA VAL A 94 -6.54 14.71 -0.04
C VAL A 94 -5.79 13.51 -0.62
N CYS A 95 -4.46 13.56 -0.67
CA CYS A 95 -3.62 12.44 -1.09
C CYS A 95 -3.81 11.20 -0.21
N ALA A 96 -3.90 11.37 1.10
CA ALA A 96 -4.12 10.28 2.05
C ALA A 96 -5.50 9.63 1.92
N LEU A 97 -6.56 10.42 1.72
CA LEU A 97 -7.91 9.92 1.50
C LEU A 97 -8.04 9.18 0.17
N ALA A 98 -7.42 9.70 -0.88
CA ALA A 98 -7.35 9.01 -2.17
C ALA A 98 -6.61 7.68 -2.04
N LEU A 99 -5.47 7.67 -1.33
CA LEU A 99 -4.73 6.44 -1.07
C LEU A 99 -5.58 5.43 -0.28
N SER A 100 -6.26 5.85 0.79
CA SER A 100 -7.18 5.00 1.57
C SER A 100 -8.27 4.35 0.70
N THR A 101 -8.83 5.12 -0.24
CA THR A 101 -9.83 4.60 -1.19
C THR A 101 -9.22 3.53 -2.10
N LEU A 102 -8.00 3.76 -2.59
CA LEU A 102 -7.29 2.82 -3.45
C LEU A 102 -6.88 1.55 -2.69
N THR A 103 -6.35 1.67 -1.48
CA THR A 103 -5.97 0.51 -0.65
C THR A 103 -7.20 -0.32 -0.30
N THR A 104 -8.31 0.32 0.03
CA THR A 104 -9.57 -0.38 0.30
C THR A 104 -10.10 -1.09 -0.95
N ARG A 105 -9.95 -0.52 -2.15
CA ARG A 105 -10.46 -1.16 -3.38
C ARG A 105 -9.56 -2.26 -3.94
N PHE A 106 -8.25 -2.15 -3.77
CA PHE A 106 -7.29 -3.07 -4.39
C PHE A 106 -6.65 -4.03 -3.40
N VAL A 107 -6.32 -3.56 -2.19
CA VAL A 107 -5.51 -4.31 -1.24
C VAL A 107 -6.39 -5.14 -0.30
N PHE A 108 -7.51 -4.58 0.16
CA PHE A 108 -8.46 -5.29 1.02
C PHE A 108 -9.07 -6.56 0.37
N PRO A 109 -9.61 -6.54 -0.86
CA PRO A 109 -10.25 -7.73 -1.44
C PRO A 109 -9.25 -8.78 -1.94
N GLN A 110 -7.96 -8.45 -2.09
CA GLN A 110 -6.95 -9.38 -2.62
C GLN A 110 -6.91 -10.71 -1.86
N PHE A 111 -6.98 -10.67 -0.54
CA PHE A 111 -6.98 -11.89 0.27
C PHE A 111 -8.26 -12.71 0.07
N SER A 112 -9.42 -12.05 0.05
CA SER A 112 -10.73 -12.70 -0.13
C SER A 112 -10.88 -13.35 -1.52
N LEU A 113 -10.36 -12.71 -2.57
CA LEU A 113 -10.38 -13.24 -3.94
C LEU A 113 -9.49 -14.49 -4.09
N GLU A 114 -8.38 -14.55 -3.35
CA GLU A 114 -7.54 -15.75 -3.29
C GLU A 114 -8.09 -16.82 -2.36
N GLY A 115 -8.92 -16.41 -1.42
CA GLY A 115 -9.72 -17.21 -0.50
C GLY A 115 -10.23 -18.53 -1.06
N ARG A 116 -10.88 -18.47 -2.23
CA ARG A 116 -11.45 -19.66 -2.91
C ARG A 116 -10.43 -20.71 -3.33
N ARG A 117 -9.18 -20.30 -3.55
CA ARG A 117 -8.06 -21.18 -3.92
C ARG A 117 -7.11 -21.41 -2.74
N LEU A 118 -7.47 -20.98 -1.53
CA LEU A 118 -6.66 -21.20 -0.33
C LEU A 118 -6.46 -22.69 -0.07
N TRP A 119 -7.38 -23.58 -0.44
CA TRP A 119 -7.16 -25.03 -0.31
C TRP A 119 -5.95 -25.49 -1.13
N ILE A 120 -5.75 -24.94 -2.34
CA ILE A 120 -4.62 -25.27 -3.21
C ILE A 120 -3.33 -24.73 -2.60
N LEU A 121 -3.37 -23.53 -2.00
CA LEU A 121 -2.22 -22.97 -1.28
C LEU A 121 -1.94 -23.70 0.04
N ALA A 122 -2.96 -24.20 0.74
CA ALA A 122 -2.81 -24.96 1.98
C ALA A 122 -2.17 -26.34 1.72
N MET A 123 -2.39 -26.92 0.54
CA MET A 123 -1.69 -28.13 0.09
C MET A 123 -0.25 -27.87 -0.37
N SER A 124 0.14 -26.60 -0.54
CA SER A 124 1.52 -26.24 -0.84
C SER A 124 2.33 -26.14 0.47
N PRO A 125 3.64 -26.45 0.48
CA PRO A 125 4.50 -26.36 1.67
C PRO A 125 4.79 -24.90 2.10
N LEU A 126 3.93 -23.95 1.75
CA LEU A 126 4.07 -22.52 2.00
C LEU A 126 3.12 -22.09 3.10
N SER A 127 3.70 -21.61 4.21
CA SER A 127 2.92 -21.06 5.32
C SER A 127 2.12 -19.82 4.87
N LEU A 128 0.81 -19.82 5.09
CA LEU A 128 -0.11 -18.72 4.76
C LEU A 128 0.34 -17.34 5.25
N PRO A 129 0.94 -17.18 6.45
CA PRO A 129 1.44 -15.89 6.92
C PRO A 129 2.52 -15.27 6.03
N LYS A 130 3.38 -16.11 5.41
CA LYS A 130 4.45 -15.61 4.52
C LYS A 130 3.89 -15.05 3.21
N ILE A 131 2.81 -15.65 2.69
CA ILE A 131 2.14 -15.17 1.47
C ILE A 131 1.48 -13.82 1.73
N VAL A 132 0.78 -13.67 2.86
CA VAL A 132 0.15 -12.40 3.23
C VAL A 132 1.19 -11.30 3.46
N LEU A 133 2.28 -11.61 4.17
CA LEU A 133 3.35 -10.65 4.42
C LEU A 133 4.02 -10.21 3.11
N GLN A 134 4.29 -11.15 2.21
CA GLN A 134 4.83 -10.85 0.89
C GLN A 134 3.91 -9.94 0.08
N LYS A 135 2.59 -10.18 0.10
CA LYS A 135 1.59 -9.33 -0.54
C LYS A 135 1.55 -7.93 0.06
N PHE A 136 1.59 -7.85 1.39
CA PHE A 136 1.69 -6.57 2.09
C PHE A 136 2.91 -5.78 1.63
N PHE A 137 4.10 -6.39 1.59
CA PHE A 137 5.31 -5.71 1.12
C PHE A 137 5.20 -5.27 -0.34
N PHE A 138 4.68 -6.14 -1.22
CA PHE A 138 4.54 -5.81 -2.64
C PHE A 138 3.54 -4.67 -2.88
N SER A 139 2.39 -4.73 -2.22
CA SER A 139 1.35 -3.69 -2.28
C SER A 139 1.83 -2.36 -1.70
N THR A 140 2.50 -2.41 -0.54
CA THR A 140 3.08 -1.24 0.10
C THR A 140 4.14 -0.59 -0.79
N LEU A 141 5.04 -1.37 -1.39
CA LEU A 141 6.08 -0.86 -2.27
C LEU A 141 5.50 -0.20 -3.53
N PHE A 142 4.47 -0.80 -4.14
CA PHE A 142 3.82 -0.24 -5.32
C PHE A 142 3.10 1.08 -5.02
N THR A 143 2.32 1.11 -3.94
CA THR A 143 1.58 2.31 -3.52
C THR A 143 2.50 3.42 -3.00
N SER A 144 3.56 3.08 -2.25
CA SER A 144 4.54 4.05 -1.78
C SER A 144 5.29 4.72 -2.92
N LEU A 145 5.67 3.95 -3.94
CA LEU A 145 6.30 4.50 -5.15
C LEU A 145 5.36 5.49 -5.83
N ALA A 146 4.11 5.09 -6.07
CA ALA A 146 3.15 5.92 -6.77
C ALA A 146 2.86 7.23 -6.05
N VAL A 147 2.71 7.18 -4.72
CA VAL A 147 2.41 8.38 -3.93
C VAL A 147 3.64 9.27 -3.76
N SER A 148 4.85 8.71 -3.68
CA SER A 148 6.07 9.52 -3.68
C SER A 148 6.19 10.38 -4.94
N VAL A 149 5.84 9.83 -6.11
CA VAL A 149 5.81 10.58 -7.37
C VAL A 149 4.79 11.72 -7.32
N ILE A 150 3.57 11.48 -6.84
CA ILE A 150 2.57 12.56 -6.69
C ILE A 150 3.09 13.64 -5.75
N MET A 151 3.60 13.29 -4.57
CA MET A 151 4.01 14.30 -3.59
C MET A 151 5.21 15.12 -4.06
N LEU A 152 6.12 14.54 -4.83
CA LEU A 152 7.21 15.29 -5.46
C LEU A 152 6.69 16.27 -6.52
N ILE A 153 5.75 15.82 -7.38
CA ILE A 153 5.11 16.70 -8.38
C ILE A 153 4.36 17.83 -7.66
N SER A 154 3.63 17.48 -6.60
CA SER A 154 2.82 18.42 -5.84
C SER A 154 3.66 19.44 -5.07
N GLY A 155 4.73 19.01 -4.42
CA GLY A 155 5.67 19.90 -3.72
C GLY A 155 6.37 20.87 -4.66
N ASN A 156 6.79 20.41 -5.84
CA ASN A 156 7.36 21.29 -6.87
C ASN A 156 6.31 22.30 -7.40
N THR A 157 5.07 21.85 -7.56
CA THR A 157 3.96 22.68 -8.04
C THR A 157 3.58 23.77 -7.02
N LEU A 158 3.71 23.51 -5.73
CA LEU A 158 3.40 24.44 -4.64
C LEU A 158 4.58 25.38 -4.28
N ASN A 159 5.73 25.23 -4.97
CA ASN A 159 6.95 26.02 -4.75
C ASN A 159 7.44 26.00 -3.28
N LEU A 160 7.26 24.85 -2.62
CA LEU A 160 7.77 24.64 -1.25
C LEU A 160 9.29 24.44 -1.27
N ARG A 161 9.96 24.78 -0.16
CA ARG A 161 11.37 24.41 0.04
C ARG A 161 11.53 22.88 -0.07
N LEU A 162 12.68 22.45 -0.56
CA LEU A 162 12.99 21.02 -0.74
C LEU A 162 12.86 20.22 0.57
N GLN A 163 13.20 20.84 1.70
CA GLN A 163 13.10 20.22 3.03
C GLN A 163 11.65 19.91 3.42
N ASP A 164 10.72 20.85 3.24
CA ASP A 164 9.29 20.64 3.55
C ASP A 164 8.66 19.62 2.59
N THR A 165 9.03 19.65 1.32
CA THR A 165 8.58 18.64 0.34
C THR A 165 9.01 17.23 0.75
N PHE A 166 10.26 17.07 1.21
CA PHE A 166 10.75 15.79 1.71
C PHE A 166 10.01 15.34 2.98
N PHE A 167 9.74 16.28 3.90
CA PHE A 167 8.96 16.02 5.11
C PHE A 167 7.55 15.51 4.79
N PHE A 168 6.79 16.21 3.94
CA PHE A 168 5.45 15.77 3.54
C PHE A 168 5.46 14.45 2.75
N THR A 169 6.51 14.21 1.96
CA THR A 169 6.69 12.94 1.26
C THR A 169 6.92 11.80 2.26
N LEU A 170 7.77 12.00 3.26
CA LEU A 170 8.01 11.00 4.32
C LEU A 170 6.75 10.73 5.15
N ALA A 171 6.04 11.78 5.54
CA ALA A 171 4.76 11.67 6.23
C ALA A 171 3.75 10.85 5.43
N MET A 172 3.67 11.08 4.11
CA MET A 172 2.79 10.34 3.23
C MET A 172 3.21 8.87 3.06
N LEU A 173 4.52 8.58 3.08
CA LEU A 173 5.02 7.20 3.09
C LEU A 173 4.59 6.45 4.37
N MET A 174 4.64 7.12 5.53
CA MET A 174 4.17 6.54 6.80
C MET A 174 2.66 6.26 6.77
N LEU A 175 1.86 7.19 6.24
CA LEU A 175 0.44 6.99 6.00
C LEU A 175 0.21 5.79 5.06
N ALA A 176 0.98 5.68 3.98
CA ALA A 176 0.85 4.58 3.03
C ALA A 176 1.11 3.21 3.69
N VAL A 177 2.16 3.08 4.50
CA VAL A 177 2.46 1.83 5.21
C VAL A 177 1.31 1.48 6.16
N GLY A 178 0.83 2.43 6.96
CA GLY A 178 -0.27 2.21 7.91
C GLY A 178 -1.59 1.83 7.24
N LEU A 179 -1.97 2.55 6.18
CA LEU A 179 -3.21 2.29 5.43
C LEU A 179 -3.19 0.92 4.74
N ASN A 180 -2.06 0.53 4.13
CA ASN A 180 -1.92 -0.79 3.55
C ASN A 180 -1.99 -1.90 4.62
N ALA A 181 -1.38 -1.67 5.78
CA ALA A 181 -1.39 -2.67 6.86
C ALA A 181 -2.80 -2.88 7.43
N MET A 182 -3.59 -1.80 7.57
CA MET A 182 -5.01 -1.91 7.91
C MET A 182 -5.79 -2.65 6.83
N ALA A 183 -5.63 -2.29 5.56
CA ALA A 183 -6.36 -2.92 4.47
C ALA A 183 -6.08 -4.42 4.39
N VAL A 184 -4.82 -4.83 4.47
CA VAL A 184 -4.43 -6.25 4.51
C VAL A 184 -4.93 -6.92 5.80
N GLY A 185 -4.73 -6.29 6.95
CA GLY A 185 -5.10 -6.83 8.25
C GLY A 185 -6.60 -7.11 8.34
N PHE A 186 -7.43 -6.10 8.04
CA PHE A 186 -8.89 -6.27 8.03
C PHE A 186 -9.37 -7.21 6.91
N GLY A 187 -8.71 -7.22 5.75
CA GLY A 187 -9.02 -8.17 4.67
C GLY A 187 -8.82 -9.64 5.08
N VAL A 188 -7.86 -9.91 5.97
CA VAL A 188 -7.62 -11.24 6.55
C VAL A 188 -8.52 -11.54 7.75
N LEU A 189 -8.84 -10.53 8.57
CA LEU A 189 -9.74 -10.69 9.72
C LEU A 189 -11.21 -10.88 9.29
N PHE A 190 -11.65 -10.28 8.19
CA PHE A 190 -13.03 -10.41 7.73
C PHE A 190 -13.07 -10.88 6.27
N PRO A 191 -12.60 -12.12 6.00
CA PRO A 191 -12.55 -12.63 4.65
C PRO A 191 -13.96 -12.96 4.16
N ASN A 192 -14.31 -12.50 2.96
CA ASN A 192 -15.54 -12.89 2.28
C ASN A 192 -15.21 -13.80 1.10
N LEU A 193 -15.34 -15.11 1.29
CA LEU A 193 -14.88 -16.13 0.34
C LEU A 193 -15.93 -16.46 -0.74
N GLU A 194 -17.19 -16.10 -0.50
CA GLU A 194 -18.32 -16.46 -1.37
C GLU A 194 -18.42 -15.52 -2.59
N GLU A 195 -18.02 -14.25 -2.42
CA GLU A 195 -18.16 -13.20 -3.43
C GLU A 195 -16.96 -13.10 -4.38
N THR A 196 -17.21 -13.09 -5.70
CA THR A 196 -16.15 -13.00 -6.73
C THR A 196 -15.86 -11.57 -7.14
N ASN A 197 -16.79 -10.65 -6.85
CA ASN A 197 -16.69 -9.26 -7.22
C ASN A 197 -15.98 -8.47 -6.12
N SER A 198 -14.83 -7.87 -6.46
CA SER A 198 -14.05 -7.01 -5.56
C SER A 198 -14.87 -5.87 -4.98
N ALA A 199 -15.76 -5.25 -5.76
CA ALA A 199 -16.60 -4.14 -5.30
C ALA A 199 -17.59 -4.58 -4.21
N LYS A 200 -18.15 -5.80 -4.32
CA LYS A 200 -19.10 -6.33 -3.34
C LYS A 200 -18.41 -6.76 -2.05
N ILE A 201 -17.19 -7.30 -2.15
CA ILE A 201 -16.36 -7.61 -0.97
C ILE A 201 -16.06 -6.33 -0.17
N VAL A 202 -15.71 -5.25 -0.86
CA VAL A 202 -15.41 -3.94 -0.24
C VAL A 202 -16.64 -3.28 0.38
N SER A 203 -17.83 -3.51 -0.18
CA SER A 203 -19.09 -3.01 0.39
C SER A 203 -19.58 -3.81 1.62
N GLY A 204 -18.89 -4.89 2.00
CA GLY A 204 -19.21 -5.67 3.18
C GLY A 204 -18.73 -5.01 4.48
N PHE A 205 -19.08 -5.62 5.62
CA PHE A 205 -18.73 -5.14 6.96
C PHE A 205 -17.24 -4.83 7.14
N GLY A 206 -16.36 -5.72 6.68
CA GLY A 206 -14.91 -5.53 6.81
C GLY A 206 -14.37 -4.34 6.02
N GLY A 207 -14.95 -4.04 4.85
CA GLY A 207 -14.53 -2.91 4.03
C GLY A 207 -14.99 -1.56 4.60
N THR A 208 -16.20 -1.50 5.16
CA THR A 208 -16.67 -0.31 5.90
C THR A 208 -15.81 -0.04 7.14
N LEU A 209 -15.49 -1.08 7.93
CA LEU A 209 -14.57 -0.93 9.07
C LEU A 209 -13.18 -0.44 8.65
N CYS A 210 -12.65 -1.00 7.57
CA CYS A 210 -11.36 -0.56 7.00
C CYS A 210 -11.40 0.93 6.62
N LEU A 211 -12.49 1.39 5.99
CA LEU A 211 -12.66 2.78 5.61
C LEU A 211 -12.74 3.70 6.84
N VAL A 212 -13.56 3.36 7.84
CA VAL A 212 -13.72 4.16 9.07
C VAL A 212 -12.41 4.25 9.84
N MET A 213 -11.71 3.12 10.04
CA MET A 213 -10.42 3.11 10.74
C MET A 213 -9.33 3.86 9.97
N SER A 214 -9.32 3.76 8.64
CA SER A 214 -8.41 4.52 7.79
C SER A 214 -8.67 6.02 7.89
N PHE A 215 -9.94 6.44 7.95
CA PHE A 215 -10.31 7.85 8.12
C PHE A 215 -9.85 8.39 9.48
N ILE A 216 -10.11 7.66 10.57
CA ILE A 216 -9.64 8.01 11.92
C ILE A 216 -8.11 8.13 11.95
N TYR A 217 -7.41 7.20 11.31
CA TYR A 217 -5.94 7.23 11.21
C TYR A 217 -5.45 8.49 10.50
N ILE A 218 -6.00 8.80 9.33
CA ILE A 218 -5.61 9.99 8.55
C ILE A 218 -5.82 11.26 9.36
N VAL A 219 -7.00 11.44 9.96
CA VAL A 219 -7.31 12.63 10.78
C VAL A 219 -6.36 12.74 11.97
N THR A 220 -6.14 11.65 12.71
CA THR A 220 -5.25 11.65 13.87
C THR A 220 -3.81 12.00 13.47
N PHE A 221 -3.33 11.44 12.36
CA PHE A 221 -1.98 11.69 11.86
C PHE A 221 -1.81 13.14 11.38
N LEU A 222 -2.80 13.70 10.71
CA LEU A 222 -2.79 15.11 10.30
C LEU A 222 -2.78 16.06 11.50
N LEU A 223 -3.58 15.77 12.54
CA LEU A 223 -3.59 16.56 13.78
C LEU A 223 -2.23 16.51 14.48
N LEU A 224 -1.56 15.35 14.49
CA LEU A 224 -0.21 15.22 15.04
C LEU A 224 0.82 16.04 14.26
N ILE A 225 0.76 16.04 12.92
CA ILE A 225 1.65 16.88 12.10
C ILE A 225 1.37 18.37 12.32
N ALA A 226 0.09 18.76 12.34
CA ALA A 226 -0.31 20.14 12.60
C ALA A 226 0.17 20.62 13.97
N TRP A 227 0.09 19.75 14.99
CA TRP A 227 0.61 20.03 16.33
C TRP A 227 2.14 20.09 16.37
N ALA A 228 2.83 19.20 15.66
CA ALA A 228 4.29 19.19 15.57
C ALA A 228 4.86 20.46 14.92
N ARG A 229 4.09 21.10 14.03
CA ARG A 229 4.46 22.34 13.32
C ARG A 229 3.61 23.53 13.73
N PHE A 230 3.05 23.51 14.94
CA PHE A 230 2.23 24.61 15.45
C PHE A 230 3.00 25.95 15.48
N ASP A 231 4.33 25.89 15.59
CA ASP A 231 5.22 27.05 15.55
C ASP A 231 5.03 27.90 14.28
N VAL A 232 4.77 27.28 13.12
CA VAL A 232 4.55 27.97 11.84
C VAL A 232 3.35 28.91 11.90
N PHE A 233 2.31 28.53 12.65
CA PHE A 233 1.11 29.35 12.83
C PHE A 233 1.31 30.49 13.84
N GLN A 234 2.31 30.41 14.72
CA GLN A 234 2.60 31.46 15.70
C GLN A 234 3.60 32.49 15.18
N THR A 235 4.68 32.03 14.56
CA THR A 235 5.77 32.92 14.12
C THR A 235 5.57 33.42 12.70
N ASN A 236 4.70 32.78 11.91
CA ASN A 236 4.52 33.03 10.48
C ASN A 236 5.85 33.07 9.73
N GLU A 237 6.79 32.21 10.14
CA GLU A 237 8.09 32.01 9.50
C GLU A 237 8.33 30.50 9.33
N LEU A 238 9.10 30.13 8.30
CA LEU A 238 9.57 28.76 8.08
C LEU A 238 11.03 28.66 8.55
N PRO A 239 11.30 28.40 9.85
CA PRO A 239 12.66 28.27 10.35
C PRO A 239 13.34 27.02 9.77
N ASP A 240 14.57 27.17 9.28
CA ASP A 240 15.36 26.09 8.66
C ASP A 240 15.78 24.98 9.67
N HIS A 241 15.80 25.29 10.97
CA HIS A 241 16.19 24.36 12.06
C HIS A 241 15.01 23.91 12.93
N TRP A 242 13.79 23.86 12.38
CA TRP A 242 12.59 23.51 13.15
C TRP A 242 12.62 22.10 13.79
N LEU A 243 13.40 21.17 13.22
CA LEU A 243 13.59 19.80 13.71
C LEU A 243 14.30 19.74 15.08
N GLU A 244 14.97 20.81 15.50
CA GLU A 244 15.64 20.90 16.80
C GLU A 244 14.66 21.28 17.93
N GLY A 245 13.45 21.74 17.58
CA GLY A 245 12.39 22.02 18.54
C GLY A 245 11.93 20.75 19.24
N SER A 246 11.90 20.78 20.58
CA SER A 246 11.42 19.64 21.39
C SER A 246 9.99 19.22 21.00
N GLN A 247 9.12 20.19 20.70
CA GLN A 247 7.74 19.94 20.27
C GLN A 247 7.67 19.19 18.93
N ALA A 248 8.48 19.59 17.95
CA ALA A 248 8.55 18.94 16.65
C ALA A 248 9.00 17.48 16.75
N GLN A 249 10.02 17.20 17.56
CA GLN A 249 10.53 15.85 17.78
C GLN A 249 9.52 14.96 18.51
N ILE A 250 8.83 15.50 19.51
CA ILE A 250 7.78 14.78 20.24
C ILE A 250 6.61 14.46 19.30
N GLY A 251 6.16 15.44 18.51
CA GLY A 251 5.07 15.24 17.55
C GLY A 251 5.40 14.20 16.48
N LEU A 252 6.63 14.24 15.95
CA LEU A 252 7.11 13.22 15.01
C LEU A 252 7.27 11.84 15.65
N GLY A 253 7.75 11.78 16.90
CA GLY A 253 7.84 10.55 17.67
C GLY A 253 6.46 9.90 17.87
N PHE A 254 5.45 10.69 18.23
CA PHE A 254 4.07 10.20 18.34
C PHE A 254 3.49 9.76 17.00
N ALA A 255 3.72 10.52 15.92
CA ALA A 255 3.26 10.13 14.58
C ALA A 255 3.89 8.80 14.13
N ALA A 256 5.20 8.63 14.37
CA ALA A 256 5.91 7.39 14.09
C ALA A 256 5.37 6.22 14.93
N LEU A 257 5.18 6.43 16.23
CA LEU A 257 4.64 5.42 17.13
C LEU A 257 3.22 5.01 16.71
N LEU A 258 2.38 5.98 16.38
CA LEU A 258 1.02 5.76 15.87
C LEU A 258 1.04 4.92 14.59
N THR A 259 1.89 5.26 13.61
CA THR A 259 2.06 4.48 12.38
C THR A 259 2.55 3.05 12.67
N VAL A 260 3.53 2.89 13.55
CA VAL A 260 4.07 1.57 13.93
C VAL A 260 2.99 0.73 14.62
N PHE A 261 2.25 1.32 15.57
CA PHE A 261 1.17 0.64 16.27
C PHE A 261 0.07 0.18 15.31
N LEU A 262 -0.34 1.05 14.38
CA LEU A 262 -1.38 0.76 13.39
C LEU A 262 -0.91 -0.15 12.25
N THR A 263 0.40 -0.27 12.04
CA THR A 263 0.96 -1.22 11.09
C THR A 263 1.09 -2.60 11.73
N LEU A 264 1.67 -2.68 12.93
CA LEU A 264 1.92 -3.93 13.63
C LEU A 264 0.65 -4.56 14.17
N GLY A 265 -0.28 -3.77 14.73
CA GLY A 265 -1.50 -4.27 15.35
C GLY A 265 -2.34 -5.16 14.40
N PRO A 266 -2.91 -4.61 13.31
CA PRO A 266 -3.72 -5.37 12.36
C PRO A 266 -2.96 -6.56 11.77
N LEU A 267 -1.66 -6.39 11.47
CA LEU A 267 -0.84 -7.44 10.87
C LEU A 267 -0.57 -8.61 11.83
N ILE A 268 -0.26 -8.33 13.10
CA ILE A 268 -0.07 -9.36 14.13
C ILE A 268 -1.37 -10.13 14.37
N PHE A 269 -2.51 -9.43 14.47
CA PHE A 269 -3.81 -10.07 14.62
C PHE A 269 -4.17 -10.94 13.40
N ALA A 270 -3.89 -10.46 12.19
CA ALA A 270 -4.08 -11.21 10.96
C ALA A 270 -3.22 -12.49 10.93
N ILE A 271 -1.93 -12.39 11.25
CA ILE A 271 -1.00 -13.53 11.29
C ILE A 271 -1.42 -14.55 12.35
N LYS A 272 -1.81 -14.11 13.55
CA LYS A 272 -2.29 -15.01 14.61
C LYS A 272 -3.54 -15.78 14.17
N ARG A 273 -4.47 -15.12 13.47
CA ARG A 273 -5.67 -15.76 12.93
C ARG A 273 -5.33 -16.79 11.85
N LEU A 274 -4.41 -16.47 10.94
CA LEU A 274 -3.96 -17.39 9.88
C LEU A 274 -3.31 -18.66 10.44
N LYS A 275 -2.43 -18.53 11.44
CA LYS A 275 -1.81 -19.69 12.09
C LYS A 275 -2.84 -20.64 12.70
N ARG A 276 -3.93 -20.11 13.26
CA ARG A 276 -5.02 -20.93 13.82
C ARG A 276 -5.74 -21.73 12.71
N LEU A 277 -5.94 -21.13 11.54
CA LEU A 277 -6.57 -21.80 10.40
C LEU A 277 -5.65 -22.88 9.80
N GLU A 278 -4.34 -22.64 9.75
CA GLU A 278 -3.35 -23.61 9.28
C GLU A 278 -3.32 -24.87 10.15
N ILE A 279 -3.41 -24.72 11.48
CA ILE A 279 -3.46 -25.84 12.43
C ILE A 279 -4.72 -26.69 12.23
N LEU A 280 -5.88 -26.06 12.00
CA LEU A 280 -7.14 -26.76 11.78
C LEU A 280 -7.19 -27.52 10.44
N GLY A 281 -6.48 -27.04 9.41
CA GLY A 281 -6.39 -27.72 8.12
C GLY A 281 -5.39 -28.87 8.06
N SER A 282 -4.53 -29.00 9.07
CA SER A 282 -3.54 -30.08 9.20
C SER A 282 -4.00 -31.26 10.06
N LEU A 283 -5.20 -31.18 10.65
CA LEU A 283 -5.90 -32.24 11.38
C LEU A 283 -6.89 -32.96 10.45
#